data_AF-A0A813LNW1-F1
#
_entry.id   AF-A0A813LNW1-F1
#
_cell.length_a   1.000
_cell.length_b   1.000
_cell.length_c   1.000
_cell.angle_alpha   90.00
_cell.angle_beta   90.00
_cell.angle_gamma   90.00
#
_symmetry.space_group_name_H-M   'P 1'
#
loop_
_entity.id
_entity.type
_entity.pdbx_description
1 polymer ?
#
loop_
_entity_poly.entity_id
_entity_poly.type
_entity_poly.pdbx_seq_one_letter_code
_entity_poly.pdbx_strand_id
1 'polypeptide(L)'
;MAWFRSCRPRPRTACGLRLAGAEELSSPRESLGERQASDAEEPEAKARREVKGLCEENGSGYQWYIYWAAIRSLTEAELGGATGFWPPITEDSQALLLLLHQPEHLASRSAGRVPLAGLPEAWSTEIGETVDMTVVRLARHFGLKPGCVQKLQALCHVWQYNSFQLGTEFAAVYFGASFCSHSCKPNCFWVIDETGNWVLHVKDDLIQEGEEVTISYLCSEKLELVTFERRELLARNWLFFCSCSRCAEKPPPQCVKCSGIGGSPMEVVISAANDGPYDGFSTTCDLCAKEELTNHHGYYFHCSCPREYDLCPSCGETQGGDVS
;
A
#
# COMPACT_ATOMS: atom_id res chain seq x y z
N MET A 1 48.89 -4.89 -28.80
CA MET A 1 48.52 -3.48 -28.57
C MET A 1 47.68 -3.00 -29.75
N ALA A 2 46.36 -2.97 -29.58
CA ALA A 2 45.43 -2.41 -30.55
C ALA A 2 44.30 -1.73 -29.77
N TRP A 3 44.07 -0.47 -30.10
CA TRP A 3 43.01 0.39 -29.58
C TRP A 3 41.65 -0.09 -30.06
N PHE A 4 40.64 -0.13 -29.19
CA PHE A 4 39.24 -0.20 -29.61
C PHE A 4 38.47 1.05 -29.18
N ARG A 5 37.78 1.60 -30.17
CA ARG A 5 37.01 2.84 -30.15
C ARG A 5 35.73 2.69 -29.33
N SER A 6 35.44 3.76 -28.59
CA SER A 6 34.12 4.29 -28.22
C SER A 6 32.95 3.75 -29.06
N CYS A 7 32.07 2.97 -28.41
CA CYS A 7 30.68 2.83 -28.80
C CYS A 7 29.83 3.70 -27.87
N ARG A 8 29.31 4.81 -28.39
CA ARG A 8 28.19 5.53 -27.76
C ARG A 8 26.98 4.60 -27.67
N PRO A 9 26.30 4.46 -26.52
CA PRO A 9 25.00 3.83 -26.50
C PRO A 9 23.99 4.75 -27.19
N ARG A 10 23.29 4.22 -28.20
CA ARG A 10 22.06 4.81 -28.73
C ARG A 10 20.97 4.74 -27.64
N PRO A 11 20.03 5.70 -27.58
CA PRO A 11 18.94 5.64 -26.62
C PRO A 11 18.06 4.44 -26.98
N ARG A 12 18.12 3.39 -26.17
CA ARG A 12 17.07 2.37 -26.16
C ARG A 12 15.95 2.94 -25.29
N THR A 13 14.79 3.07 -25.92
CA THR A 13 13.48 3.31 -25.32
C THR A 13 13.39 2.73 -23.91
N ALA A 14 13.18 3.61 -22.93
CA ALA A 14 12.93 3.22 -21.55
C ALA A 14 11.70 2.31 -21.52
N CYS A 15 11.90 1.05 -21.13
CA CYS A 15 10.85 0.09 -20.84
C CYS A 15 10.31 0.36 -19.43
N GLY A 16 9.73 1.56 -19.25
CA GLY A 16 9.02 1.95 -18.04
C GLY A 16 7.60 2.27 -18.44
N LEU A 17 6.66 1.43 -18.01
CA LEU A 17 5.24 1.72 -18.15
C LEU A 17 4.93 2.93 -17.25
N ARG A 18 4.86 4.13 -17.84
CA ARG A 18 4.38 5.34 -17.17
C ARG A 18 2.86 5.29 -17.14
N LEU A 19 2.28 4.84 -16.03
CA LEU A 19 0.84 4.87 -15.84
C LEU A 19 0.47 6.11 -15.04
N ALA A 20 -0.28 7.00 -15.70
CA ALA A 20 -1.07 8.12 -15.16
C ALA A 20 -0.36 9.06 -14.16
N GLY A 21 -0.04 10.29 -14.60
CA GLY A 21 0.17 11.42 -13.69
C GLY A 21 1.41 12.30 -13.88
N ALA A 22 2.27 12.02 -14.86
CA ALA A 22 3.56 12.73 -15.02
C ALA A 22 3.62 13.71 -16.20
N GLU A 23 2.51 14.05 -16.87
CA GLU A 23 2.56 14.90 -18.07
C GLU A 23 2.77 16.40 -17.79
N GLU A 24 2.73 16.87 -16.54
CA GLU A 24 2.81 18.32 -16.21
C GLU A 24 4.10 18.80 -15.54
N LEU A 25 5.25 18.14 -15.73
CA LEU A 25 6.53 18.61 -15.16
C LEU A 25 7.50 19.27 -16.15
N SER A 26 7.07 19.58 -17.38
CA SER A 26 7.92 20.36 -18.28
C SER A 26 7.14 21.19 -19.29
N SER A 27 7.10 22.51 -19.08
CA SER A 27 6.97 23.46 -20.18
C SER A 27 7.87 24.68 -19.93
N PRO A 28 8.72 25.08 -20.90
CA PRO A 28 9.46 26.34 -20.82
C PRO A 28 8.52 27.53 -21.04
N ARG A 29 8.76 28.61 -20.29
CA ARG A 29 8.07 29.90 -20.46
C ARG A 29 8.21 30.42 -21.90
N GLU A 30 7.13 30.35 -22.67
CA GLU A 30 6.97 31.13 -23.90
C GLU A 30 5.80 32.11 -23.78
N SER A 31 6.00 33.25 -24.45
CA SER A 31 5.36 34.55 -24.25
C SER A 31 3.85 34.61 -24.50
N LEU A 32 3.21 35.44 -23.68
CA LEU A 32 1.81 35.88 -23.70
C LEU A 32 1.28 36.19 -25.11
N GLY A 33 0.35 35.36 -25.56
CA GLY A 33 -0.61 35.67 -26.62
C GLY A 33 -1.99 35.21 -26.13
N GLU A 34 -2.90 36.16 -25.95
CA GLU A 34 -4.27 35.96 -25.46
C GLU A 34 -5.00 34.88 -26.27
N ARG A 35 -5.29 33.74 -25.63
CA ARG A 35 -6.35 32.84 -26.05
C ARG A 35 -7.44 32.90 -24.98
N GLN A 36 -8.65 33.25 -25.40
CA GLN A 36 -9.85 33.13 -24.58
C GLN A 36 -10.00 31.65 -24.17
N ALA A 37 -9.70 31.34 -22.91
CA ALA A 37 -9.98 30.05 -22.32
C ALA A 37 -11.49 29.99 -22.04
N SER A 38 -12.17 29.01 -22.63
CA SER A 38 -13.54 28.66 -22.21
C SER A 38 -13.49 28.15 -20.77
N ASP A 39 -14.31 28.73 -19.88
CA ASP A 39 -14.46 28.35 -18.46
C ASP A 39 -15.04 26.94 -18.22
N ALA A 40 -14.99 26.05 -19.23
CA ALA A 40 -15.40 24.66 -19.09
C ALA A 40 -14.28 23.90 -18.39
N GLU A 41 -14.53 23.48 -17.15
CA GLU A 41 -13.62 22.58 -16.43
C GLU A 41 -13.43 21.28 -17.21
N GLU A 42 -12.17 20.84 -17.33
CA GLU A 42 -11.83 19.58 -17.95
C GLU A 42 -12.56 18.41 -17.27
N PRO A 43 -13.18 17.48 -18.02
CA PRO A 43 -13.92 16.35 -17.45
C PRO A 43 -13.11 15.54 -16.41
N GLU A 44 -11.79 15.40 -16.61
CA GLU A 44 -10.91 14.68 -15.68
C GLU A 44 -10.76 15.42 -14.35
N ALA A 45 -10.56 16.74 -14.38
CA ALA A 45 -10.45 17.57 -13.18
C ALA A 45 -11.74 17.52 -12.34
N LYS A 46 -12.89 17.57 -13.00
CA LYS A 46 -14.19 17.41 -12.35
C LYS A 46 -14.33 16.04 -11.69
N ALA A 47 -14.05 14.96 -12.43
CA ALA A 47 -14.12 13.60 -11.90
C ALA A 47 -13.20 13.40 -10.69
N ARG A 48 -11.96 13.92 -10.75
CA ARG A 48 -11.00 13.88 -9.64
C ARG A 48 -11.57 14.55 -8.38
N ARG A 49 -12.23 15.72 -8.51
CA ARG A 49 -12.90 16.40 -7.39
C ARG A 49 -14.06 15.59 -6.83
N GLU A 50 -14.85 14.95 -7.68
CA GLU A 50 -15.96 14.09 -7.25
C GLU A 50 -15.48 12.86 -6.47
N VAL A 51 -14.37 12.22 -6.90
CA VAL A 51 -13.75 11.12 -6.12
C VAL A 51 -13.34 11.61 -4.74
N LYS A 52 -12.67 12.77 -4.65
CA LYS A 52 -12.26 13.36 -3.38
C LYS A 52 -13.45 13.61 -2.45
N GLY A 53 -14.51 14.26 -2.96
CA GLY A 53 -15.73 14.51 -2.20
C GLY A 53 -16.39 13.24 -1.69
N LEU A 54 -16.54 12.22 -2.55
CA LEU A 54 -17.12 10.93 -2.15
C LEU A 54 -16.31 10.23 -1.06
N CYS A 55 -14.98 10.33 -1.09
CA CYS A 55 -14.10 9.73 -0.09
C CYS A 55 -14.15 10.46 1.26
N GLU A 56 -14.27 11.80 1.25
CA GLU A 56 -14.31 12.65 2.45
C GLU A 56 -15.67 12.59 3.16
N GLU A 57 -16.78 12.62 2.42
CA GLU A 57 -18.13 12.62 2.99
C GLU A 57 -18.51 11.32 3.70
N ASN A 58 -17.91 10.21 3.27
CA ASN A 58 -18.39 8.88 3.61
C ASN A 58 -17.48 8.08 4.53
N GLY A 59 -16.27 8.59 4.81
CA GLY A 59 -15.21 7.83 5.46
C GLY A 59 -14.69 6.72 4.55
N SER A 60 -13.55 6.95 3.93
CA SER A 60 -12.90 6.00 3.03
C SER A 60 -11.85 5.14 3.76
N GLY A 61 -11.63 3.92 3.27
CA GLY A 61 -10.62 3.01 3.80
C GLY A 61 -9.18 3.46 3.48
N TYR A 62 -9.01 4.11 2.32
CA TYR A 62 -7.73 4.62 1.81
C TYR A 62 -7.79 6.13 1.55
N GLN A 63 -6.65 6.73 1.23
CA GLN A 63 -6.63 8.12 0.77
C GLN A 63 -7.32 8.24 -0.59
N TRP A 64 -8.04 9.35 -0.83
CA TRP A 64 -8.85 9.52 -2.04
C TRP A 64 -8.06 9.34 -3.34
N TYR A 65 -6.78 9.70 -3.37
CA TYR A 65 -5.92 9.58 -4.55
C TYR A 65 -5.62 8.11 -4.92
N ILE A 66 -5.74 7.16 -3.97
CA ILE A 66 -5.63 5.73 -4.23
C ILE A 66 -6.82 5.24 -5.06
N TYR A 67 -8.04 5.65 -4.67
CA TYR A 67 -9.24 5.33 -5.45
C TYR A 67 -9.22 5.98 -6.82
N TRP A 68 -8.73 7.23 -6.91
CA TRP A 68 -8.55 7.92 -8.18
C TRP A 68 -7.60 7.15 -9.11
N ALA A 69 -6.44 6.75 -8.62
CA ALA A 69 -5.46 5.99 -9.40
C ALA A 69 -6.01 4.61 -9.83
N ALA A 70 -6.77 3.94 -8.96
CA ALA A 70 -7.42 2.67 -9.27
C ALA A 70 -8.47 2.80 -10.38
N ILE A 71 -9.33 3.82 -10.32
CA ILE A 71 -10.33 4.10 -11.37
C ILE A 71 -9.67 4.44 -12.71
N ARG A 72 -8.57 5.20 -12.68
CA ARG A 72 -7.76 5.48 -13.87
C ARG A 72 -7.02 4.27 -14.41
N SER A 73 -6.99 3.17 -13.68
CA SER A 73 -6.41 1.90 -14.11
C SER A 73 -7.44 0.94 -14.71
N LEU A 74 -8.64 1.44 -15.02
CA LEU A 74 -9.66 0.69 -15.74
C LEU A 74 -9.42 0.75 -17.25
N THR A 75 -9.82 -0.33 -17.92
CA THR A 75 -9.80 -0.46 -19.38
C THR A 75 -11.07 0.12 -20.00
N GLU A 76 -11.04 0.37 -21.31
CA GLU A 76 -12.22 0.81 -22.07
C GLU A 76 -13.43 -0.13 -21.87
N ALA A 77 -13.15 -1.43 -21.72
CA ALA A 77 -14.18 -2.43 -21.48
C ALA A 77 -14.91 -2.25 -20.14
N GLU A 78 -14.41 -1.44 -19.22
CA GLU A 78 -14.90 -1.32 -17.83
C GLU A 78 -15.51 0.05 -17.52
N LEU A 79 -15.11 1.10 -18.24
CA LEU A 79 -15.51 2.47 -17.94
C LEU A 79 -17.03 2.70 -18.02
N GLY A 80 -17.73 2.07 -18.96
CA GLY A 80 -19.18 2.22 -19.07
C GLY A 80 -19.60 3.70 -19.20
N GLY A 81 -20.39 4.20 -18.26
CA GLY A 81 -20.81 5.60 -18.19
C GLY A 81 -19.68 6.60 -17.94
N ALA A 82 -18.51 6.13 -17.50
CA ALA A 82 -17.32 6.94 -17.28
C ALA A 82 -16.50 7.23 -18.55
N THR A 83 -16.90 6.64 -19.69
CA THR A 83 -16.20 6.82 -20.97
C THR A 83 -16.12 8.31 -21.31
N GLY A 84 -14.90 8.82 -21.50
CA GLY A 84 -14.64 10.22 -21.85
C GLY A 84 -14.42 11.17 -20.66
N PHE A 85 -14.52 10.72 -19.41
CA PHE A 85 -14.08 11.53 -18.27
C PHE A 85 -12.56 11.52 -18.10
N TRP A 86 -11.92 10.37 -18.34
CA TRP A 86 -10.46 10.18 -18.35
C TRP A 86 -10.10 9.07 -19.35
N PRO A 87 -8.86 9.04 -19.87
CA PRO A 87 -8.44 8.00 -20.80
C PRO A 87 -8.32 6.64 -20.09
N PRO A 88 -8.77 5.53 -20.72
CA PRO A 88 -8.53 4.18 -20.21
C PRO A 88 -7.07 3.77 -20.36
N ILE A 89 -6.65 2.75 -19.61
CA ILE A 89 -5.37 2.06 -19.87
C ILE A 89 -5.57 0.83 -20.75
N THR A 90 -4.47 0.30 -21.28
CA THR A 90 -4.49 -0.96 -22.05
C THR A 90 -4.69 -2.17 -21.14
N GLU A 91 -5.24 -3.26 -21.69
CA GLU A 91 -5.38 -4.53 -20.98
C GLU A 91 -4.03 -5.05 -20.48
N ASP A 92 -2.97 -4.95 -21.29
CA ASP A 92 -1.60 -5.33 -20.90
C ASP A 92 -1.10 -4.54 -19.69
N SER A 93 -1.40 -3.24 -19.64
CA SER A 93 -0.99 -2.37 -18.54
C SER A 93 -1.71 -2.72 -17.25
N GLN A 94 -3.01 -2.99 -17.34
CA GLN A 94 -3.81 -3.42 -16.21
C GLN A 94 -3.35 -4.80 -15.72
N ALA A 95 -3.05 -5.72 -16.63
CA ALA A 95 -2.53 -7.05 -16.28
C ALA A 95 -1.23 -6.94 -15.49
N LEU A 96 -0.29 -6.06 -15.90
CA LEU A 96 0.94 -5.80 -15.16
C LEU A 96 0.68 -5.22 -13.76
N LEU A 97 -0.27 -4.30 -13.61
CA LEU A 97 -0.67 -3.80 -12.30
C LEU A 97 -1.21 -4.93 -11.41
N LEU A 98 -2.06 -5.78 -11.96
CA LEU A 98 -2.69 -6.88 -11.21
C LEU A 98 -1.70 -7.98 -10.80
N LEU A 99 -0.50 -8.07 -11.41
CA LEU A 99 0.58 -8.93 -10.89
C LEU A 99 1.12 -8.45 -9.53
N LEU A 100 0.92 -7.18 -9.18
CA LEU A 100 1.30 -6.61 -7.90
C LEU A 100 0.20 -6.74 -6.84
N HIS A 101 -0.94 -7.34 -7.19
CA HIS A 101 -2.04 -7.55 -6.26
C HIS A 101 -1.67 -8.65 -5.27
N GLN A 102 -1.63 -8.28 -3.98
CA GLN A 102 -1.51 -9.24 -2.89
C GLN A 102 -2.90 -9.80 -2.52
N PRO A 103 -3.01 -11.09 -2.19
CA PRO A 103 -4.30 -11.73 -1.89
C PRO A 103 -5.01 -11.14 -0.66
N GLU A 104 -6.34 -11.25 -0.62
CA GLU A 104 -7.22 -10.59 0.35
C GLU A 104 -6.91 -10.86 1.83
N HIS A 105 -6.34 -12.04 2.15
CA HIS A 105 -5.96 -12.40 3.52
C HIS A 105 -4.83 -11.52 4.09
N LEU A 106 -4.15 -10.74 3.25
CA LEU A 106 -3.17 -9.75 3.68
C LEU A 106 -3.71 -8.32 3.65
N ALA A 107 -4.97 -8.07 3.25
CA ALA A 107 -5.53 -6.74 2.94
C ALA A 107 -6.85 -6.45 3.69
N SER A 108 -6.97 -6.76 4.98
CA SER A 108 -8.25 -6.69 5.71
C SER A 108 -8.77 -5.26 6.01
N ARG A 109 -8.14 -4.21 5.46
CA ARG A 109 -8.70 -2.84 5.54
C ARG A 109 -9.69 -2.56 4.41
N SER A 110 -10.98 -2.56 4.72
CA SER A 110 -11.89 -1.62 4.05
C SER A 110 -12.98 -1.21 5.04
N ALA A 111 -13.02 0.08 5.40
CA ALA A 111 -14.11 0.61 6.21
C ALA A 111 -15.42 0.37 5.47
N GLY A 112 -16.37 -0.35 6.08
CA GLY A 112 -17.64 -0.68 5.45
C GLY A 112 -17.61 -1.83 4.44
N ARG A 113 -16.80 -2.87 4.68
CA ARG A 113 -16.94 -4.15 3.95
C ARG A 113 -18.39 -4.60 3.97
N VAL A 114 -18.95 -4.81 2.79
CA VAL A 114 -20.26 -5.46 2.66
C VAL A 114 -20.10 -6.84 2.05
N PRO A 115 -20.86 -7.84 2.51
CA PRO A 115 -20.88 -9.15 1.87
C PRO A 115 -21.22 -9.00 0.40
N LEU A 116 -20.47 -9.67 -0.48
CA LEU A 116 -20.77 -9.67 -1.91
C LEU A 116 -22.18 -10.20 -2.20
N ALA A 117 -22.65 -11.17 -1.40
CA ALA A 117 -24.01 -11.71 -1.43
C ALA A 117 -25.10 -10.65 -1.11
N GLY A 118 -24.74 -9.53 -0.48
CA GLY A 118 -25.64 -8.43 -0.18
C GLY A 118 -25.73 -7.35 -1.28
N LEU A 119 -24.94 -7.47 -2.36
CA LEU A 119 -25.01 -6.55 -3.50
C LEU A 119 -26.05 -7.01 -4.54
N PRO A 120 -26.67 -6.08 -5.30
CA PRO A 120 -27.59 -6.46 -6.38
C PRO A 120 -26.90 -7.37 -7.40
N GLU A 121 -27.60 -8.38 -7.93
CA GLU A 121 -27.07 -9.42 -8.86
C GLU A 121 -26.24 -8.87 -10.03
N ALA A 122 -26.49 -7.64 -10.47
CA ALA A 122 -25.70 -7.01 -11.52
C ALA A 122 -24.21 -6.89 -11.13
N TRP A 123 -23.88 -6.71 -9.85
CA TRP A 123 -22.52 -6.41 -9.35
C TRP A 123 -21.78 -7.63 -8.80
N SER A 124 -22.37 -8.84 -8.90
CA SER A 124 -21.76 -10.10 -8.46
C SER A 124 -21.12 -10.83 -9.63
N THR A 125 -19.80 -10.76 -9.75
CA THR A 125 -19.00 -11.69 -10.57
C THR A 125 -17.77 -11.98 -9.75
N GLU A 126 -17.57 -13.22 -9.29
CA GLU A 126 -16.81 -13.66 -8.10
C GLU A 126 -15.26 -13.59 -8.15
N ILE A 127 -14.68 -12.94 -7.13
CA ILE A 127 -13.41 -13.11 -6.41
C ILE A 127 -13.58 -12.35 -5.08
N GLY A 128 -13.56 -13.06 -3.94
CA GLY A 128 -13.64 -12.52 -2.57
C GLY A 128 -14.99 -12.70 -1.88
N GLU A 129 -15.07 -12.46 -0.56
CA GLU A 129 -16.32 -12.52 0.23
C GLU A 129 -16.92 -11.12 0.51
N THR A 130 -16.12 -10.06 0.43
CA THR A 130 -16.49 -8.69 0.80
C THR A 130 -15.80 -7.62 -0.05
N VAL A 131 -16.40 -6.43 -0.20
CA VAL A 131 -15.81 -5.29 -0.94
C VAL A 131 -15.91 -3.96 -0.18
N ASP A 132 -14.99 -3.02 -0.42
CA ASP A 132 -15.04 -1.65 0.10
C ASP A 132 -16.29 -0.92 -0.42
N MET A 133 -17.10 -0.35 0.49
CA MET A 133 -18.28 0.43 0.12
C MET A 133 -17.94 1.65 -0.75
N THR A 134 -16.76 2.23 -0.58
CA THR A 134 -16.27 3.35 -1.39
C THR A 134 -16.10 2.93 -2.85
N VAL A 135 -15.57 1.73 -3.09
CA VAL A 135 -15.46 1.14 -4.45
C VAL A 135 -16.84 0.98 -5.08
N VAL A 136 -17.82 0.45 -4.33
CA VAL A 136 -19.21 0.30 -4.81
C VAL A 136 -19.85 1.64 -5.13
N ARG A 137 -19.66 2.64 -4.26
CA ARG A 137 -20.20 4.01 -4.46
C ARG A 137 -19.60 4.67 -5.69
N LEU A 138 -18.29 4.58 -5.87
CA LEU A 138 -17.60 5.11 -7.04
C LEU A 138 -18.08 4.43 -8.32
N ALA A 139 -18.20 3.10 -8.31
CA ALA A 139 -18.66 2.35 -9.46
C ALA A 139 -20.08 2.76 -9.88
N ARG A 140 -20.98 2.99 -8.92
CA ARG A 140 -22.33 3.49 -9.19
C ARG A 140 -22.32 4.94 -9.67
N HIS A 141 -21.55 5.81 -9.01
CA HIS A 141 -21.48 7.25 -9.29
C HIS A 141 -21.03 7.52 -10.73
N PHE A 142 -19.98 6.83 -11.19
CA PHE A 142 -19.47 6.97 -12.56
C PHE A 142 -20.12 6.02 -13.58
N GLY A 143 -21.08 5.19 -13.16
CA GLY A 143 -21.75 4.24 -14.06
C GLY A 143 -20.79 3.21 -14.66
N LEU A 144 -19.79 2.75 -13.89
CA LEU A 144 -18.85 1.72 -14.31
C LEU A 144 -19.58 0.40 -14.62
N LYS A 145 -18.98 -0.44 -15.46
CA LYS A 145 -19.60 -1.73 -15.78
C LYS A 145 -19.68 -2.62 -14.53
N PRO A 146 -20.81 -3.29 -14.28
CA PRO A 146 -20.99 -3.98 -13.01
C PRO A 146 -19.95 -5.06 -12.67
N GLY A 147 -19.41 -5.74 -13.69
CA GLY A 147 -18.37 -6.76 -13.51
C GLY A 147 -16.98 -6.25 -13.14
N CYS A 148 -16.76 -4.93 -13.06
CA CYS A 148 -15.43 -4.38 -12.74
C CYS A 148 -15.21 -4.11 -11.24
N VAL A 149 -16.22 -4.28 -10.37
CA VAL A 149 -16.12 -3.85 -8.96
C VAL A 149 -14.99 -4.55 -8.19
N GLN A 150 -14.86 -5.86 -8.32
CA GLN A 150 -13.77 -6.58 -7.64
C GLN A 150 -12.41 -6.26 -8.25
N LYS A 151 -12.36 -6.06 -9.58
CA LYS A 151 -11.12 -5.63 -10.22
C LYS A 151 -10.72 -4.24 -9.74
N LEU A 152 -11.68 -3.34 -9.55
CA LEU A 152 -11.45 -2.01 -8.98
C LEU A 152 -10.95 -2.12 -7.52
N GLN A 153 -11.51 -3.03 -6.72
CA GLN A 153 -10.99 -3.34 -5.38
C GLN A 153 -9.54 -3.83 -5.42
N ALA A 154 -9.23 -4.78 -6.30
CA ALA A 154 -7.88 -5.30 -6.48
C ALA A 154 -6.90 -4.20 -6.91
N LEU A 155 -7.33 -3.31 -7.82
CA LEU A 155 -6.55 -2.14 -8.22
C LEU A 155 -6.33 -1.17 -7.05
N CYS A 156 -7.33 -0.94 -6.19
CA CYS A 156 -7.13 -0.14 -4.97
C CYS A 156 -6.03 -0.74 -4.08
N HIS A 157 -5.99 -2.06 -3.90
CA HIS A 157 -4.92 -2.73 -3.15
C HIS A 157 -3.56 -2.58 -3.83
N VAL A 158 -3.51 -2.74 -5.16
CA VAL A 158 -2.27 -2.53 -5.94
C VAL A 158 -1.71 -1.14 -5.64
N TRP A 159 -2.52 -0.09 -5.79
CA TRP A 159 -2.10 1.28 -5.55
C TRP A 159 -1.78 1.55 -4.07
N GLN A 160 -2.56 1.01 -3.13
CA GLN A 160 -2.32 1.21 -1.70
C GLN A 160 -0.97 0.64 -1.23
N TYR A 161 -0.61 -0.56 -1.70
CA TYR A 161 0.54 -1.29 -1.14
C TYR A 161 1.81 -1.21 -1.98
N ASN A 162 1.71 -0.75 -3.24
CA ASN A 162 2.85 -0.74 -4.17
C ASN A 162 3.22 0.64 -4.71
N SER A 163 2.48 1.70 -4.35
CA SER A 163 2.73 3.04 -4.87
C SER A 163 3.80 3.81 -4.08
N PHE A 164 4.46 4.70 -4.80
CA PHE A 164 5.47 5.64 -4.31
C PHE A 164 4.88 7.05 -4.39
N GLN A 165 4.93 7.76 -3.27
CA GLN A 165 4.31 9.08 -3.17
C GLN A 165 5.17 10.15 -3.88
N LEU A 166 4.52 10.91 -4.77
CA LEU A 166 5.07 12.01 -5.57
C LEU A 166 4.50 13.34 -5.08
N GLY A 167 4.96 13.83 -3.93
CA GLY A 167 4.38 15.02 -3.31
C GLY A 167 3.05 14.72 -2.59
N THR A 168 2.17 15.72 -2.46
CA THR A 168 1.01 15.63 -1.54
C THR A 168 -0.18 14.84 -2.09
N GLU A 169 -0.41 14.87 -3.40
CA GLU A 169 -1.63 14.31 -4.01
C GLU A 169 -1.36 13.37 -5.20
N PHE A 170 -0.10 13.00 -5.44
CA PHE A 170 0.25 12.09 -6.53
C PHE A 170 0.97 10.86 -6.01
N ALA A 171 0.71 9.74 -6.66
CA ALA A 171 1.37 8.47 -6.39
C ALA A 171 1.67 7.81 -7.74
N ALA A 172 2.77 7.05 -7.81
CA ALA A 172 3.15 6.28 -8.99
C ALA A 172 3.48 4.85 -8.60
N VAL A 173 3.18 3.90 -9.49
CA VAL A 173 3.62 2.52 -9.35
C VAL A 173 4.77 2.29 -10.32
N TYR A 174 5.88 1.78 -9.80
CA TYR A 174 7.05 1.40 -10.59
C TYR A 174 7.20 -0.11 -10.51
N PHE A 175 6.78 -0.82 -11.56
CA PHE A 175 6.63 -2.27 -11.57
C PHE A 175 7.82 -3.02 -10.93
N GLY A 176 9.05 -2.77 -11.40
CA GLY A 176 10.24 -3.42 -10.84
C GLY A 176 10.56 -3.01 -9.40
N ALA A 177 10.32 -1.75 -9.02
CA ALA A 177 10.57 -1.26 -7.67
C ALA A 177 9.60 -1.85 -6.64
N SER A 178 8.36 -2.13 -7.06
CA SER A 178 7.32 -2.72 -6.20
C SER A 178 7.65 -4.15 -5.72
N PHE A 179 8.66 -4.80 -6.31
CA PHE A 179 9.19 -6.10 -5.84
C PHE A 179 10.28 -5.97 -4.76
N CYS A 180 10.78 -4.77 -4.47
CA CYS A 180 11.80 -4.60 -3.43
C CYS A 180 11.18 -4.72 -2.04
N SER A 181 11.63 -5.69 -1.25
CA SER A 181 11.20 -5.86 0.15
C SER A 181 11.65 -4.71 1.05
N HIS A 182 10.93 -4.53 2.14
CA HIS A 182 11.29 -3.59 3.19
C HIS A 182 12.44 -4.08 4.07
N SER A 183 13.38 -3.20 4.40
CA SER A 183 14.26 -3.33 5.57
C SER A 183 14.40 -1.99 6.31
N CYS A 184 14.40 -2.02 7.66
CA CYS A 184 14.74 -0.85 8.48
C CYS A 184 16.26 -0.55 8.50
N LYS A 185 17.07 -1.44 7.90
CA LYS A 185 18.48 -1.27 7.58
C LYS A 185 18.68 -1.74 6.12
N PRO A 186 18.19 -0.96 5.15
CA PRO A 186 18.21 -1.37 3.75
C PRO A 186 19.64 -1.30 3.18
N ASN A 187 19.94 -2.15 2.20
CA ASN A 187 21.18 -2.12 1.42
C ASN A 187 21.07 -1.21 0.17
N CYS A 188 19.86 -0.74 -0.16
CA CYS A 188 19.63 0.24 -1.21
C CYS A 188 18.83 1.46 -0.72
N PHE A 189 18.97 2.56 -1.42
CA PHE A 189 18.08 3.72 -1.35
C PHE A 189 17.65 4.12 -2.74
N TRP A 190 16.54 4.84 -2.84
CA TRP A 190 16.00 5.25 -4.13
C TRP A 190 15.67 6.74 -4.15
N VAL A 191 15.67 7.30 -5.36
CA VAL A 191 15.22 8.66 -5.64
C VAL A 191 14.34 8.64 -6.89
N ILE A 192 13.51 9.66 -7.05
CA ILE A 192 12.81 9.89 -8.31
C ILE A 192 13.47 11.09 -8.96
N ASP A 193 14.00 10.89 -10.17
CA ASP A 193 14.69 11.93 -10.90
C ASP A 193 13.72 13.00 -11.44
N GLU A 194 14.27 14.12 -11.95
CA GLU A 194 13.48 15.23 -12.48
C GLU A 194 12.57 14.85 -13.66
N THR A 195 12.85 13.71 -14.31
CA THR A 195 12.05 13.19 -15.43
C THR A 195 11.00 12.16 -14.98
N GLY A 196 10.91 11.90 -13.66
CA GLY A 196 9.97 10.97 -13.05
C GLY A 196 10.43 9.51 -13.07
N ASN A 197 11.69 9.21 -13.40
CA ASN A 197 12.18 7.83 -13.32
C ASN A 197 12.54 7.47 -11.88
N TRP A 198 12.23 6.25 -11.49
CA TRP A 198 12.66 5.68 -10.22
C TRP A 198 14.09 5.13 -10.36
N VAL A 199 15.01 5.65 -9.57
CA VAL A 199 16.44 5.35 -9.62
C VAL A 199 16.88 4.70 -8.32
N LEU A 200 17.45 3.50 -8.42
CA LEU A 200 17.98 2.73 -7.30
C LEU A 200 19.49 2.94 -7.14
N HIS A 201 19.93 3.16 -5.92
CA HIS A 201 21.32 3.29 -5.54
C HIS A 201 21.67 2.29 -4.44
N VAL A 202 22.85 1.68 -4.54
CA VAL A 202 23.39 0.78 -3.51
C VAL A 202 24.07 1.61 -2.42
N LYS A 203 23.93 1.21 -1.15
CA LYS A 203 24.51 1.89 0.01
C LYS A 203 25.83 1.24 0.45
N ASP A 204 26.88 2.05 0.55
CA ASP A 204 28.16 1.87 1.26
C ASP A 204 28.97 0.56 1.10
N ASP A 205 28.54 -0.45 0.31
CA ASP A 205 29.35 -1.60 -0.17
C ASP A 205 28.62 -2.39 -1.29
N LEU A 206 29.31 -3.29 -1.99
CA LEU A 206 28.75 -4.15 -3.05
C LEU A 206 27.70 -5.12 -2.50
N ILE A 207 26.46 -5.04 -2.99
CA ILE A 207 25.48 -6.15 -2.88
C ILE A 207 26.07 -7.37 -3.59
N GLN A 208 26.08 -8.52 -2.92
CA GLN A 208 26.62 -9.76 -3.48
C GLN A 208 25.61 -10.47 -4.39
N GLU A 209 26.10 -11.29 -5.32
CA GLU A 209 25.22 -12.16 -6.11
C GLU A 209 24.41 -13.08 -5.18
N GLY A 210 23.08 -13.06 -5.35
CA GLY A 210 22.15 -13.81 -4.51
C GLY A 210 21.70 -13.10 -3.23
N GLU A 211 22.27 -11.94 -2.90
CA GLU A 211 21.79 -11.11 -1.78
C GLU A 211 20.49 -10.38 -2.18
N GLU A 212 19.52 -10.35 -1.27
CA GLU A 212 18.25 -9.66 -1.50
C GLU A 212 18.44 -8.14 -1.55
N VAL A 213 17.86 -7.51 -2.57
CA VAL A 213 17.79 -6.05 -2.68
C VAL A 213 16.65 -5.54 -1.81
N THR A 214 16.97 -4.70 -0.82
CA THR A 214 15.99 -4.14 0.11
C THR A 214 16.01 -2.62 0.11
N ILE A 215 14.81 -2.03 0.25
CA ILE A 215 14.61 -0.58 0.40
C ILE A 215 13.89 -0.28 1.71
N SER A 216 13.88 0.99 2.14
CA SER A 216 12.96 1.41 3.20
C SER A 216 11.65 1.90 2.60
N TYR A 217 10.53 1.50 3.22
CA TYR A 217 9.19 2.02 2.94
C TYR A 217 8.87 3.22 3.84
N LEU A 218 9.67 3.38 4.91
CA LEU A 218 9.61 4.50 5.83
C LEU A 218 10.56 5.60 5.33
N CYS A 219 10.13 6.86 5.40
CA CYS A 219 11.02 7.98 5.17
C CYS A 219 12.09 8.08 6.28
N SER A 220 13.14 8.86 6.04
CA SER A 220 14.29 8.99 6.94
C SER A 220 13.88 9.36 8.36
N GLU A 221 12.93 10.27 8.54
CA GLU A 221 12.43 10.69 9.85
C GLU A 221 11.75 9.54 10.60
N LYS A 222 11.04 8.67 9.89
CA LYS A 222 10.35 7.51 10.48
C LYS A 222 11.29 6.34 10.74
N LEU A 223 12.43 6.27 10.05
CA LEU A 223 13.48 5.30 10.35
C LEU A 223 14.18 5.57 11.69
N GLU A 224 14.15 6.79 12.19
CA GLU A 224 14.71 7.17 13.50
C GLU A 224 13.82 6.77 14.69
N LEU A 225 12.57 6.39 14.44
CA LEU A 225 11.65 5.91 15.48
C LEU A 225 12.15 4.61 16.10
N VAL A 226 11.68 4.31 17.31
CA VAL A 226 11.99 3.04 18.00
C VAL A 226 11.29 1.85 17.31
N THR A 227 11.77 0.63 17.58
CA THR A 227 11.39 -0.57 16.80
C THR A 227 9.88 -0.84 16.79
N PHE A 228 9.20 -0.78 17.94
CA PHE A 228 7.75 -1.01 17.95
C PHE A 228 6.95 0.04 17.16
N GLU A 229 7.39 1.31 17.13
CA GLU A 229 6.75 2.38 16.35
C GLU A 229 6.95 2.20 14.85
N ARG A 230 8.16 1.77 14.42
CA ARG A 230 8.39 1.43 13.00
C ARG A 230 7.50 0.27 12.57
N ARG A 231 7.44 -0.80 13.38
CA ARG A 231 6.57 -1.96 13.13
C ARG A 231 5.10 -1.57 13.11
N GLU A 232 4.70 -0.62 13.95
CA GLU A 232 3.32 -0.11 13.98
C GLU A 232 2.96 0.58 12.65
N LEU A 233 3.86 1.41 12.12
CA LEU A 233 3.67 2.02 10.80
C LEU A 233 3.63 0.96 9.69
N LEU A 234 4.53 -0.02 9.73
CA LEU A 234 4.59 -1.08 8.73
C LEU A 234 3.35 -1.97 8.77
N ALA A 235 2.91 -2.38 9.95
CA ALA A 235 1.72 -3.20 10.14
C ALA A 235 0.44 -2.48 9.75
N ARG A 236 0.33 -1.16 9.93
CA ARG A 236 -0.88 -0.40 9.51
C ARG A 236 -0.97 -0.15 8.00
N ASN A 237 0.18 0.04 7.35
CA ASN A 237 0.23 0.51 5.97
C ASN A 237 0.58 -0.59 4.96
N TRP A 238 1.30 -1.63 5.39
CA TRP A 238 1.75 -2.76 4.55
C TRP A 238 1.45 -4.13 5.17
N LEU A 239 0.79 -4.17 6.33
CA LEU A 239 0.14 -5.38 6.85
C LEU A 239 1.12 -6.53 7.16
N PHE A 240 2.33 -6.19 7.60
CA PHE A 240 3.33 -7.17 8.04
C PHE A 240 4.10 -6.71 9.29
N PHE A 241 4.73 -7.68 9.97
CA PHE A 241 5.63 -7.44 11.08
C PHE A 241 7.09 -7.53 10.62
N CYS A 242 7.83 -6.43 10.74
CA CYS A 242 9.22 -6.38 10.27
C CYS A 242 10.17 -7.21 11.15
N SER A 243 10.87 -8.16 10.52
CA SER A 243 11.87 -9.04 11.10
C SER A 243 13.29 -8.82 10.53
N CYS A 244 13.52 -7.70 9.82
CA CYS A 244 14.86 -7.36 9.29
C CYS A 244 15.92 -7.34 10.39
N SER A 245 17.20 -7.40 10.03
CA SER A 245 18.33 -7.48 10.98
C SER A 245 18.27 -6.45 12.12
N ARG A 246 17.88 -5.19 11.82
CA ARG A 246 17.72 -4.14 12.83
C ARG A 246 16.53 -4.38 13.77
N CYS A 247 15.42 -4.92 13.26
CA CYS A 247 14.23 -5.19 14.07
C CYS A 247 14.35 -6.52 14.83
N ALA A 248 15.14 -7.47 14.33
CA ALA A 248 15.37 -8.77 14.95
C ALA A 248 16.07 -8.67 16.32
N GLU A 249 16.78 -7.58 16.60
CA GLU A 249 17.35 -7.27 17.92
C GLU A 249 16.29 -7.20 19.04
N LYS A 250 15.02 -6.94 18.68
CA LYS A 250 13.88 -7.00 19.59
C LYS A 250 12.86 -8.03 19.09
N PRO A 251 13.02 -9.32 19.43
CA PRO A 251 12.06 -10.36 19.03
C PRO A 251 10.69 -10.16 19.69
N PRO A 252 9.64 -10.86 19.23
CA PRO A 252 8.37 -10.91 19.97
C PRO A 252 8.58 -11.34 21.43
N PRO A 253 7.77 -10.81 22.37
CA PRO A 253 7.87 -11.14 23.79
C PRO A 253 7.58 -12.62 24.04
N GLN A 254 8.04 -13.10 25.19
CA GLN A 254 7.70 -14.41 25.70
C GLN A 254 6.50 -14.33 26.63
N CYS A 255 5.58 -15.28 26.54
CA CYS A 255 4.39 -15.33 27.38
C CYS A 255 4.74 -15.73 28.82
N VAL A 256 4.51 -14.80 29.77
CA VAL A 256 4.73 -15.01 31.21
C VAL A 256 3.74 -15.98 31.87
N LYS A 257 2.67 -16.37 31.17
CA LYS A 257 1.65 -17.32 31.67
C LYS A 257 1.98 -18.77 31.31
N CYS A 258 2.89 -19.01 30.37
CA CYS A 258 3.30 -20.35 29.95
C CYS A 258 4.22 -21.00 30.99
N SER A 259 4.03 -22.31 31.23
CA SER A 259 4.70 -23.04 32.33
C SER A 259 6.14 -23.49 32.04
N GLY A 260 6.88 -22.78 31.17
CA GLY A 260 8.27 -23.08 30.82
C GLY A 260 9.26 -22.03 31.34
N ILE A 261 10.53 -22.42 31.56
CA ILE A 261 11.61 -21.47 31.82
C ILE A 261 11.74 -20.56 30.59
N GLY A 262 11.40 -19.28 30.75
CA GLY A 262 11.47 -18.29 29.68
C GLY A 262 10.17 -18.11 28.88
N GLY A 263 9.07 -18.79 29.19
CA GLY A 263 7.79 -18.65 28.48
C GLY A 263 7.80 -19.23 27.06
N SER A 264 6.64 -19.16 26.37
CA SER A 264 6.55 -19.48 24.93
C SER A 264 6.56 -18.19 24.12
N PRO A 265 7.18 -18.14 22.92
CA PRO A 265 7.12 -16.96 22.08
C PRO A 265 5.67 -16.62 21.75
N MET A 266 5.31 -15.34 21.91
CA MET A 266 3.97 -14.87 21.55
C MET A 266 3.86 -14.74 20.03
N GLU A 267 2.69 -15.10 19.51
CA GLU A 267 2.32 -14.88 18.12
C GLU A 267 2.15 -13.39 17.85
N VAL A 268 2.50 -12.94 16.65
CA VAL A 268 2.22 -11.59 16.19
C VAL A 268 0.93 -11.61 15.39
N VAL A 269 -0.07 -10.86 15.84
CA VAL A 269 -1.33 -10.69 15.12
C VAL A 269 -1.31 -9.33 14.43
N ILE A 270 -1.43 -9.31 13.11
CA ILE A 270 -1.63 -8.08 12.33
C ILE A 270 -3.11 -7.76 12.35
N SER A 271 -3.50 -6.71 13.07
CA SER A 271 -4.89 -6.33 13.32
C SER A 271 -5.71 -6.18 12.04
N ALA A 272 -5.05 -5.77 10.96
CA ALA A 272 -5.66 -5.49 9.66
C ALA A 272 -5.35 -6.55 8.60
N ALA A 273 -4.93 -7.76 9.00
CA ALA A 273 -4.82 -8.91 8.11
C ALA A 273 -5.36 -10.20 8.75
N ASN A 274 -5.46 -10.28 10.07
CA ASN A 274 -5.92 -11.46 10.78
C ASN A 274 -7.26 -11.19 11.48
N ASP A 275 -8.15 -12.19 11.51
CA ASP A 275 -9.47 -12.10 12.15
C ASP A 275 -9.42 -12.03 13.69
N GLY A 276 -8.22 -11.93 14.26
CA GLY A 276 -7.96 -11.99 15.70
C GLY A 276 -8.16 -13.41 16.26
N PRO A 277 -7.72 -13.66 17.50
CA PRO A 277 -7.87 -14.96 18.16
C PRO A 277 -9.25 -15.16 18.79
N TYR A 278 -10.08 -14.12 18.88
CA TYR A 278 -11.37 -14.15 19.58
C TYR A 278 -12.52 -13.81 18.63
N ASP A 279 -13.41 -14.78 18.41
CA ASP A 279 -14.57 -14.63 17.53
C ASP A 279 -15.54 -13.54 18.01
N GLY A 280 -15.44 -12.35 17.41
CA GLY A 280 -16.36 -11.22 17.67
C GLY A 280 -16.15 -10.51 19.01
N PHE A 281 -15.07 -10.79 19.74
CA PHE A 281 -14.73 -10.10 20.99
C PHE A 281 -13.50 -9.22 20.79
N SER A 282 -13.42 -8.15 21.58
CA SER A 282 -12.28 -7.25 21.53
C SER A 282 -11.10 -7.75 22.35
N THR A 283 -9.92 -7.63 21.76
CA THR A 283 -8.65 -7.95 22.41
C THR A 283 -8.25 -6.82 23.36
N THR A 284 -7.88 -7.16 24.59
CA THR A 284 -7.43 -6.20 25.61
C THR A 284 -6.01 -6.55 26.06
N CYS A 285 -5.15 -5.54 26.25
CA CYS A 285 -3.81 -5.76 26.76
C CYS A 285 -3.84 -6.16 28.25
N ASP A 286 -3.29 -7.33 28.59
CA ASP A 286 -3.26 -7.86 29.95
C ASP A 286 -2.35 -7.08 30.92
N LEU A 287 -1.49 -6.17 30.42
CA LEU A 287 -0.62 -5.35 31.26
C LEU A 287 -1.18 -3.97 31.54
N CYS A 288 -1.58 -3.23 30.50
CA CYS A 288 -2.02 -1.85 30.65
C CYS A 288 -3.55 -1.70 30.60
N ALA A 289 -4.29 -2.80 30.47
CA ALA A 289 -5.74 -2.83 30.35
C ALA A 289 -6.29 -2.00 29.19
N LYS A 290 -5.47 -1.73 28.16
CA LYS A 290 -5.93 -1.04 26.95
C LYS A 290 -6.81 -1.99 26.14
N GLU A 291 -8.08 -1.64 26.03
CA GLU A 291 -9.09 -2.37 25.26
C GLU A 291 -8.93 -2.12 23.76
N GLU A 292 -9.66 -2.88 22.94
CA GLU A 292 -9.79 -2.68 21.49
C GLU A 292 -8.43 -2.61 20.76
N LEU A 293 -7.50 -3.52 21.08
CA LEU A 293 -6.15 -3.51 20.51
C LEU A 293 -6.16 -3.57 18.98
N THR A 294 -7.08 -4.33 18.39
CA THR A 294 -7.27 -4.41 16.94
C THR A 294 -7.61 -3.07 16.29
N ASN A 295 -8.35 -2.20 17.00
CA ASN A 295 -8.73 -0.88 16.51
C ASN A 295 -7.64 0.17 16.76
N HIS A 296 -6.87 0.00 17.84
CA HIS A 296 -5.90 0.99 18.26
C HIS A 296 -4.47 0.72 17.79
N HIS A 297 -4.14 -0.50 17.37
CA HIS A 297 -2.78 -0.89 16.98
C HIS A 297 -2.75 -1.60 15.63
N GLY A 298 -1.66 -1.42 14.88
CA GLY A 298 -1.46 -2.13 13.62
C GLY A 298 -1.16 -3.61 13.82
N TYR A 299 -0.61 -3.95 14.98
CA TYR A 299 -0.38 -5.31 15.43
C TYR A 299 -0.44 -5.40 16.95
N TYR A 300 -0.54 -6.61 17.48
CA TYR A 300 -0.37 -6.93 18.90
C TYR A 300 0.21 -8.33 19.03
N PHE A 301 0.51 -8.73 20.27
CA PHE A 301 1.02 -10.06 20.56
C PHE A 301 -0.06 -10.88 21.24
N HIS A 302 -0.22 -12.14 20.82
CA HIS A 302 -1.18 -13.08 21.37
C HIS A 302 -0.48 -14.38 21.82
N CYS A 303 -0.99 -15.02 22.85
CA CYS A 303 -0.59 -16.36 23.23
C CYS A 303 -1.81 -17.23 23.53
N SER A 304 -2.00 -18.28 22.75
CA SER A 304 -3.10 -19.24 22.89
C SER A 304 -2.89 -20.25 24.03
N CYS A 305 -2.12 -19.88 25.06
CA CYS A 305 -2.02 -20.70 26.27
C CYS A 305 -3.38 -20.75 26.99
N PRO A 306 -3.63 -21.73 27.89
CA PRO A 306 -4.94 -21.90 28.52
C PRO A 306 -5.47 -20.71 29.33
N ARG A 307 -4.63 -19.71 29.61
CA ARG A 307 -5.05 -18.49 30.32
C ARG A 307 -5.30 -17.32 29.37
N GLU A 308 -4.93 -17.49 28.11
CA GLU A 308 -4.80 -16.45 27.09
C GLU A 308 -3.92 -15.28 27.57
N TYR A 309 -3.18 -14.65 26.67
CA TYR A 309 -2.36 -13.52 27.06
C TYR A 309 -2.09 -12.63 25.87
N ASP A 310 -2.49 -11.37 25.96
CA ASP A 310 -2.38 -10.37 24.92
C ASP A 310 -1.60 -9.15 25.38
N LEU A 311 -0.69 -8.68 24.53
CA LEU A 311 0.10 -7.49 24.80
C LEU A 311 0.00 -6.50 23.65
N CYS A 312 -0.26 -5.24 23.97
CA CYS A 312 -0.06 -4.15 23.02
C CYS A 312 1.43 -4.00 22.66
N PRO A 313 1.76 -3.35 21.52
CA PRO A 313 3.14 -3.17 21.07
C PRO A 313 4.11 -2.63 22.13
N SER A 314 3.71 -1.60 22.88
CA SER A 314 4.56 -1.00 23.90
C SER A 314 4.82 -1.93 25.08
N CYS A 315 3.79 -2.63 25.56
CA CYS A 315 3.92 -3.57 26.68
C CYS A 315 4.75 -4.80 26.28
N GLY A 316 4.58 -5.31 25.06
CA GLY A 316 5.37 -6.40 24.53
C GLY A 316 6.86 -6.04 24.40
N GLU A 317 7.18 -4.83 23.94
CA GLU A 317 8.58 -4.40 23.84
C GLU A 317 9.24 -4.24 25.21
N THR A 318 8.51 -3.77 26.23
CA THR A 318 9.05 -3.65 27.60
C THR A 318 9.32 -4.99 28.27
N GLN A 319 8.53 -6.04 28.01
CA GLN A 319 8.80 -7.37 28.57
C GLN A 319 10.04 -8.04 27.95
N GLY A 320 10.37 -7.72 26.69
CA GLY A 320 11.57 -8.24 26.03
C GLY A 320 12.87 -7.50 26.38
N GLY A 321 12.80 -6.46 27.22
CA GLY A 321 13.90 -5.51 27.46
C GLY A 321 14.90 -5.87 28.57
N ASP A 322 14.61 -6.83 29.43
CA ASP A 322 15.48 -7.21 30.56
C ASP A 322 16.09 -8.61 30.36
N VAL A 323 16.96 -8.73 29.36
CA VAL A 323 17.97 -9.81 29.29
C VAL A 323 19.33 -9.20 28.96
N SER A 324 19.86 -8.41 29.89
CA SER A 324 21.26 -7.99 29.90
C SER A 324 21.75 -7.80 31.33
#